data_AF-A0A257RUZ5-F1
#
_entry.id   AF-A0A257RUZ5-F1
#
_cell.length_a   1.000
_cell.length_b   1.000
_cell.length_c   1.000
_cell.angle_alpha   90.00
_cell.angle_beta   90.00
_cell.angle_gamma   90.00
#
_symmetry.space_group_name_H-M   'P 1'
#
loop_
_entity.id
_entity.type
_entity.pdbx_description
1 polymer ?
#
loop_
_entity_poly.entity_id
_entity_poly.type
_entity_poly.pdbx_seq_one_letter_code
_entity_poly.pdbx_strand_id
1 'polypeptide(L)'
;APARIELMSDPGRVLDGHVQGIGRGIADANMQDARSGLPRVDPVYSWVRLSQRIPVHVTLDHVPPGLFLAAGMTATVRIVTPASGGR
;
A
#
# COMPACT_ATOMS: atom_id res chain seq x y z
N ALA A 1 -3.65 -13.36 -6.27
CA ALA A 1 -5.05 -12.89 -6.16
C ALA A 1 -5.29 -11.82 -7.21
N PRO A 2 -6.42 -11.83 -7.93
CA PRO A 2 -6.68 -10.83 -8.97
C PRO A 2 -6.93 -9.45 -8.35
N ALA A 3 -6.57 -8.41 -9.09
CA ALA A 3 -6.67 -7.02 -8.68
C ALA A 3 -7.13 -6.15 -9.85
N ARG A 4 -7.90 -5.11 -9.54
CA ARG A 4 -8.24 -4.02 -10.45
C ARG A 4 -7.51 -2.75 -10.02
N ILE A 5 -6.86 -2.10 -10.96
CA ILE A 5 -6.02 -0.93 -10.73
C ILE A 5 -6.60 0.23 -11.51
N GLU A 6 -6.79 1.37 -10.86
CA GLU A 6 -7.26 2.61 -11.49
C GLU A 6 -6.29 3.73 -11.13
N LEU A 7 -5.75 4.43 -12.12
CA LEU A 7 -4.83 5.54 -11.89
C LEU A 7 -5.62 6.79 -11.50
N MET A 8 -5.13 7.56 -10.53
CA MET A 8 -5.77 8.84 -10.19
C MET A 8 -5.68 9.85 -11.34
N SER A 9 -4.67 9.75 -12.20
CA SER A 9 -4.48 10.61 -13.37
C SER A 9 -5.38 10.25 -14.55
N ASP A 10 -5.98 9.05 -14.57
CA ASP A 10 -6.85 8.57 -15.65
C ASP A 10 -8.09 7.87 -15.06
N PRO A 11 -8.98 8.63 -14.39
CA PRO A 11 -10.16 8.07 -13.73
C PRO A 11 -11.13 7.47 -14.77
N GLY A 12 -11.72 6.33 -14.42
CA GLY A 12 -12.62 5.57 -15.29
C GLY A 12 -11.93 4.49 -16.13
N ARG A 13 -10.60 4.54 -16.28
CA ARG A 13 -9.83 3.48 -16.95
C ARG A 13 -9.32 2.47 -15.92
N VAL A 14 -9.87 1.26 -15.97
CA VAL A 14 -9.48 0.15 -15.08
C VAL A 14 -8.51 -0.78 -15.80
N LEU A 15 -7.41 -1.10 -15.13
CA LEU A 15 -6.40 -2.07 -15.54
C LEU A 15 -6.56 -3.35 -14.73
N ASP A 16 -6.32 -4.48 -15.37
CA ASP A 16 -6.26 -5.78 -14.71
C ASP A 16 -4.83 -6.09 -14.26
N GLY A 17 -4.73 -6.74 -13.10
CA GLY A 17 -3.47 -7.19 -12.54
C GLY A 17 -3.67 -8.24 -11.48
N HIS A 18 -2.58 -8.62 -10.84
CA HIS A 18 -2.61 -9.56 -9.73
C HIS A 18 -1.58 -9.20 -8.66
N VAL A 19 -1.87 -9.59 -7.42
CA VAL A 19 -0.90 -9.51 -6.33
C VAL A 19 0.18 -10.56 -6.57
N GLN A 20 1.41 -10.10 -6.82
CA GLN A 20 2.58 -10.95 -6.94
C GLN A 20 3.08 -11.40 -5.56
N GLY A 21 3.04 -10.51 -4.56
CA GLY A 21 3.53 -10.82 -3.23
C GLY A 21 3.13 -9.82 -2.17
N ILE A 22 3.23 -10.25 -0.92
CA ILE A 22 3.00 -9.43 0.28
C ILE A 22 4.28 -9.48 1.09
N GLY A 23 4.82 -8.30 1.44
CA GLY A 23 6.02 -8.20 2.26
C GLY A 23 5.81 -8.84 3.63
N ARG A 24 6.79 -9.62 4.08
CA ARG A 24 6.69 -10.44 5.30
C ARG A 24 7.06 -9.70 6.59
N GLY A 25 7.31 -8.40 6.54
CA GLY A 25 7.67 -7.59 7.71
C GLY A 25 7.73 -6.10 7.40
N ILE A 26 7.67 -5.29 8.46
CA ILE A 26 7.82 -3.82 8.43
C ILE A 26 8.87 -3.50 9.49
N ALA A 27 9.88 -2.70 9.16
CA ALA A 27 10.84 -2.21 10.15
C ALA A 27 10.15 -1.13 11.01
N ASP A 28 10.17 -1.30 12.33
CA ASP A 28 9.61 -0.32 13.26
C ASP A 28 10.56 0.88 13.37
N ALA A 29 10.19 2.00 12.75
CA ALA A 29 10.98 3.24 12.79
C ALA A 29 11.02 3.90 14.19
N ASN A 30 10.22 3.42 15.16
CA ASN A 30 10.16 3.98 16.51
C ASN A 30 11.16 3.36 17.50
N MET A 31 12.01 2.41 17.10
CA MET A 31 13.05 1.85 17.99
C MET A 31 14.29 2.76 18.12
N GLN A 32 14.10 4.07 18.25
CA GLN A 32 15.20 4.96 18.62
C GLN A 32 15.52 4.80 20.11
N ASP A 33 16.53 3.96 20.39
CA ASP A 33 17.27 3.93 21.66
C ASP A 33 17.88 5.31 21.93
N ALA A 34 17.13 6.20 22.58
CA ALA A 34 17.62 7.51 22.99
C ALA A 34 18.44 7.41 24.28
N ARG A 35 19.68 6.90 24.19
CA ARG A 35 20.68 6.94 25.28
C ARG A 35 21.37 8.31 25.37
N SER A 36 20.63 9.35 25.73
CA SER A 36 21.25 10.62 26.13
C SER A 36 20.48 11.24 27.28
N GLY A 37 21.11 11.28 28.45
CA GLY A 37 20.57 11.67 29.76
C GLY A 37 20.21 13.14 29.92
N LEU A 38 19.38 13.67 29.02
CA LEU A 38 18.77 14.99 29.16
C LEU A 38 17.28 14.82 29.49
N PRO A 39 16.72 15.56 30.47
CA PRO A 39 15.31 15.46 30.81
C PRO A 39 14.46 16.06 29.69
N ARG A 40 13.60 15.22 29.11
CA ARG A 40 12.65 15.56 28.05
C ARG A 40 11.28 15.84 28.69
N VAL A 41 10.69 17.00 28.39
CA VAL A 41 9.31 17.35 28.74
C VAL A 41 8.52 17.41 27.44
N ASP A 42 7.64 16.44 27.22
CA ASP A 42 6.77 16.36 26.05
C ASP A 42 5.30 16.64 26.47
N PRO A 43 4.54 17.47 25.74
CA PRO A 43 3.09 17.53 25.93
C PRO A 43 2.45 16.24 25.38
N VAL A 44 1.71 15.55 26.24
CA VAL A 44 1.15 14.23 25.99
C VAL A 44 -0.14 14.31 25.18
N TYR A 45 -0.07 13.96 23.90
CA TYR A 45 -1.11 13.17 23.25
C TYR A 45 -0.47 11.89 22.69
N SER A 46 -0.09 10.99 23.58
CA SER A 46 0.70 9.77 23.29
C SER A 46 -0.13 8.53 22.93
N TRP A 47 -1.47 8.62 22.82
CA TRP A 47 -2.34 7.44 22.73
C TRP A 47 -2.81 7.09 21.31
N VAL A 48 -2.36 7.81 20.28
CA VAL A 48 -2.67 7.44 18.89
C VAL A 48 -1.49 6.69 18.28
N ARG A 49 -1.66 5.38 18.08
CA ARG A 49 -0.77 4.58 17.25
C ARG A 49 -1.41 4.45 15.87
N LEU A 50 -0.72 4.92 14.82
CA LEU A 50 -1.16 4.70 13.45
C LEU A 50 -0.99 3.22 13.08
N SER A 51 -1.94 2.67 12.34
CA SER A 51 -1.80 1.33 11.76
C SER A 51 -0.63 1.32 10.78
N GLN A 52 0.30 0.39 10.96
CA GLN A 52 1.39 0.18 10.03
C GLN A 52 0.86 -0.49 8.75
N ARG A 53 1.34 -0.04 7.58
CA ARG A 53 0.93 -0.56 6.27
C ARG A 53 1.89 -1.63 5.80
N ILE A 54 1.37 -2.81 5.45
CA ILE A 54 2.15 -3.91 4.88
C ILE A 54 2.39 -3.64 3.39
N PRO A 55 3.62 -3.67 2.89
CA PRO A 55 3.88 -3.48 1.47
C PRO A 55 3.31 -4.66 0.67
N VAL A 56 2.55 -4.35 -0.38
CA VAL A 56 1.97 -5.33 -1.31
C VAL A 56 2.51 -5.01 -2.70
N HIS A 57 3.05 -6.02 -3.39
CA HIS A 57 3.52 -5.90 -4.76
C HIS A 57 2.45 -6.42 -5.72
N VAL A 58 2.04 -5.56 -6.66
CA VAL A 58 0.98 -5.82 -7.64
C VAL A 58 1.58 -5.70 -9.03
N THR A 59 1.38 -6.70 -9.86
CA THR A 59 1.80 -6.72 -11.26
C THR A 59 0.60 -6.42 -12.14
N LEU A 60 0.78 -5.54 -13.13
CA LEU A 60 -0.22 -5.29 -14.17
C LEU A 60 -0.15 -6.41 -15.21
N ASP A 61 -1.29 -7.00 -15.55
CA ASP A 61 -1.35 -8.13 -16.50
C ASP A 61 -1.23 -7.64 -17.94
N HIS A 62 -1.89 -6.51 -18.24
CA HIS A 62 -1.84 -5.88 -19.55
C HIS A 62 -1.82 -4.36 -19.42
N VAL A 63 -0.91 -3.72 -20.15
CA VAL A 63 -0.82 -2.27 -20.26
C VAL A 63 -1.26 -1.87 -21.68
N PRO A 64 -2.43 -1.23 -21.82
CA PRO A 64 -2.95 -0.88 -23.14
C PRO A 64 -2.08 0.20 -23.82
N PRO A 65 -2.03 0.21 -25.16
CA PRO A 65 -1.25 1.19 -25.91
C PRO A 65 -1.75 2.62 -25.63
N GLY A 66 -0.80 3.57 -25.60
CA GLY A 66 -1.09 4.98 -25.30
C GLY A 66 -1.29 5.30 -23.83
N LEU A 67 -1.23 4.32 -22.92
CA LEU A 67 -1.20 4.58 -21.48
C LEU A 67 0.24 4.91 -21.04
N PHE A 68 0.43 6.11 -20.50
CA PHE A 68 1.71 6.51 -19.93
C PHE A 68 1.78 6.10 -18.45
N LEU A 69 2.78 5.30 -18.10
CA LEU A 69 3.08 4.90 -16.73
C LEU A 69 4.43 5.47 -16.32
N ALA A 70 4.46 6.19 -15.20
CA ALA A 70 5.69 6.70 -14.60
C ALA A 70 5.78 6.30 -13.13
N ALA A 71 7.01 6.12 -12.66
CA ALA A 71 7.27 5.93 -11.23
C ALA A 71 6.74 7.13 -10.43
N GLY A 72 6.06 6.85 -9.32
CA GLY A 72 5.46 7.88 -8.45
C GLY A 72 4.00 8.22 -8.76
N MET A 73 3.40 7.63 -9.79
CA MET A 73 1.95 7.77 -10.03
C MET A 73 1.13 7.11 -8.93
N THR A 74 0.03 7.75 -8.56
CA THR A 74 -0.91 7.22 -7.56
C THR A 74 -2.01 6.42 -8.24
N ALA A 75 -2.28 5.22 -7.70
CA ALA A 75 -3.34 4.35 -8.16
C ALA A 75 -4.18 3.85 -6.99
N THR A 76 -5.48 3.63 -7.24
CA THR A 76 -6.35 2.87 -6.37
C THR A 76 -6.33 1.41 -6.82
N VAL A 77 -6.03 0.51 -5.88
CA VAL A 77 -6.01 -0.93 -6.15
C VAL A 77 -7.14 -1.61 -5.37
N ARG A 78 -7.97 -2.38 -6.07
CA ARG A 78 -9.04 -3.20 -5.48
C ARG A 78 -8.71 -4.66 -5.67
N ILE A 79 -8.56 -5.41 -4.59
CA ILE A 79 -8.40 -6.86 -4.65
C ILE A 79 -9.77 -7.47 -4.90
N VAL A 80 -9.88 -8.27 -5.97
CA VAL A 80 -11.12 -8.95 -6.31
C VAL A 80 -11.07 -10.35 -5.70
N THR A 81 -11.97 -10.65 -4.78
CA THR A 81 -12.16 -12.04 -4.35
C THR A 81 -12.95 -12.75 -5.46
N PRO A 82 -12.49 -13.89 -6.00
CA PRO A 82 -13.35 -14.69 -6.86
C PRO A 82 -14.61 -15.00 -6.06
N ALA A 83 -15.79 -14.74 -6.62
CA ALA A 83 -17.05 -15.06 -5.97
C ALA A 83 -16.97 -16.53 -5.53
N SER A 84 -16.96 -16.78 -4.23
CA SER A 84 -17.06 -18.12 -3.68
C SER A 84 -18.41 -18.65 -4.15
N GLY A 85 -18.38 -19.52 -5.17
CA GLY A 85 -19.57 -20.15 -5.72
C GLY A 85 -20.34 -20.80 -4.57
N GLY A 86 -21.52 -20.28 -4.29
CA GLY A 86 -22.42 -20.85 -3.30
C GLY A 86 -22.71 -22.29 -3.66
N ARG A 87 -22.49 -23.18 -2.71
CA ARG A 87 -23.13 -24.49 -2.66
C ARG A 87 -24.11 -24.50 -1.51
#